data_AF-A0A7C2D2L7-F1
#
_entry.id   AF-A0A7C2D2L7-F1
#
_cell.length_a   1.000
_cell.length_b   1.000
_cell.length_c   1.000
_cell.angle_alpha   90.00
_cell.angle_beta   90.00
_cell.angle_gamma   90.00
#
_symmetry.space_group_name_H-M   'P 1'
#
loop_
_entity.id
_entity.type
_entity.pdbx_description
1 polymer ?
#
loop_
_entity_poly.entity_id
_entity_poly.type
_entity_poly.pdbx_seq_one_letter_code
_entity_poly.pdbx_strand_id
1 'polypeptide(L)'
;MLLRFYSYLFSLLFGLFLAGIASVILISGAKNYRFDMIPWVKGETVLYVLLLAGLAGAVAAVLALAGRWKPLLVAFTFLSFALLVYGFFVSPVYRFYGPDQAKSVAWLSVAALGAFVGSLMQYYPAARRR
;
A
#
# COMPACT_ATOMS: atom_id res chain seq x y z
N MET A 1 16.71 12.81 -3.16
CA MET A 1 15.56 12.96 -4.09
C MET A 1 14.99 11.61 -4.52
N LEU A 2 15.83 10.60 -4.80
CA LEU A 2 15.41 9.26 -5.23
C LEU A 2 14.35 8.60 -4.32
N LEU A 3 14.57 8.55 -3.00
CA LEU A 3 13.58 7.95 -2.07
C LEU A 3 12.24 8.68 -2.03
N ARG A 4 12.24 10.02 -2.20
CA ARG A 4 10.98 10.80 -2.24
C ARG A 4 10.18 10.42 -3.48
N PHE A 5 10.83 10.37 -4.63
CA PHE A 5 10.21 9.95 -5.89
C PHE A 5 9.72 8.51 -5.82
N TYR A 6 10.53 7.61 -5.25
CA TYR A 6 10.15 6.22 -5.02
C TYR A 6 8.85 6.09 -4.20
N SER A 7 8.66 6.94 -3.19
CA SER A 7 7.46 6.91 -2.34
C SER A 7 6.19 7.30 -3.10
N TYR A 8 6.29 8.30 -3.98
CA TYR A 8 5.17 8.67 -4.87
C TYR A 8 4.84 7.55 -5.83
N LEU A 9 5.87 6.98 -6.47
CA LEU A 9 5.70 5.92 -7.45
C LEU A 9 5.11 4.66 -6.80
N PHE A 10 5.63 4.25 -5.65
CA PHE A 10 5.10 3.12 -4.88
C PHE A 10 3.65 3.36 -4.49
N SER A 11 3.32 4.52 -3.90
CA SER A 11 1.94 4.83 -3.47
C SER A 11 0.96 4.83 -4.65
N LEU A 12 1.38 5.38 -5.79
CA LEU A 12 0.55 5.42 -6.99
C LEU A 12 0.34 4.01 -7.56
N LEU A 13 1.42 3.25 -7.79
CA LEU A 13 1.34 1.91 -8.38
C LEU A 13 0.62 0.94 -7.46
N PHE A 14 0.95 0.94 -6.17
CA PHE A 14 0.30 0.10 -5.18
C PHE A 14 -1.17 0.46 -5.00
N GLY A 15 -1.49 1.77 -4.97
CA GLY A 15 -2.87 2.24 -4.91
C GLY A 15 -3.69 1.80 -6.14
N LEU A 16 -3.16 2.00 -7.35
CA LEU A 16 -3.79 1.57 -8.59
C LEU A 16 -3.94 0.04 -8.67
N PHE A 17 -2.97 -0.72 -8.17
CA PHE A 17 -3.04 -2.17 -8.10
C PHE A 17 -4.18 -2.65 -7.19
N LEU A 18 -4.29 -2.09 -5.99
CA LEU A 18 -5.37 -2.39 -5.05
C LEU A 18 -6.74 -2.03 -5.64
N ALA A 19 -6.86 -0.82 -6.21
CA ALA A 19 -8.09 -0.36 -6.85
C ALA A 19 -8.46 -1.25 -8.05
N GLY A 20 -7.48 -1.58 -8.89
CA GLY A 20 -7.68 -2.43 -10.07
C GLY A 20 -8.19 -3.82 -9.71
N ILE A 21 -7.56 -4.50 -8.75
CA ILE A 21 -8.03 -5.82 -8.30
C ILE A 21 -9.44 -5.73 -7.70
N ALA A 22 -9.69 -4.73 -6.85
CA ALA A 22 -11.00 -4.55 -6.24
C ALA A 22 -12.09 -4.29 -7.29
N SER A 23 -11.83 -3.41 -8.26
CA SER A 23 -12.74 -3.11 -9.37
C SER A 23 -13.01 -4.32 -10.23
N VAL A 24 -11.98 -5.09 -10.59
CA VAL A 24 -12.15 -6.31 -11.42
C VAL A 24 -13.07 -7.30 -10.72
N ILE A 25 -12.87 -7.55 -9.41
CA ILE A 25 -13.69 -8.50 -8.64
C ILE A 25 -15.13 -7.99 -8.49
N LEU A 26 -15.32 -6.69 -8.24
CA LEU A 26 -16.65 -6.07 -8.14
C LEU A 26 -17.42 -6.15 -9.46
N ILE A 27 -16.76 -5.86 -10.59
CA ILE A 27 -17.37 -5.89 -11.92
C ILE A 27 -17.66 -7.34 -12.35
N SER A 28 -16.76 -8.28 -12.05
CA SER A 28 -16.94 -9.68 -12.42
C SER A 28 -17.99 -10.41 -11.56
N GLY A 29 -18.43 -9.83 -10.44
CA GLY A 29 -19.33 -10.48 -9.49
C GLY A 29 -18.75 -11.75 -8.87
N ALA A 30 -17.42 -11.90 -8.85
CA ALA A 30 -16.77 -13.11 -8.36
C ALA A 30 -16.95 -13.20 -6.85
N LYS A 31 -17.46 -14.34 -6.36
CA LYS A 31 -17.71 -14.57 -4.91
C LYS A 31 -16.64 -15.41 -4.22
N ASN A 32 -15.75 -16.04 -5.00
CA ASN A 32 -14.70 -16.94 -4.53
C ASN A 32 -13.36 -16.21 -4.37
N TYR A 33 -13.33 -15.09 -3.67
CA TYR A 33 -12.08 -14.41 -3.29
C TYR A 33 -11.85 -14.54 -1.79
N ARG A 34 -10.59 -14.67 -1.37
CA ARG A 34 -10.21 -14.78 0.04
C ARG A 34 -9.20 -13.70 0.38
N PHE A 35 -9.67 -12.63 1.01
CA PHE A 35 -8.83 -11.57 1.58
C PHE A 35 -8.68 -11.76 3.10
N ASP A 36 -8.41 -13.00 3.53
CA ASP A 36 -8.24 -13.35 4.94
C ASP A 36 -7.05 -12.65 5.62
N MET A 37 -6.22 -11.98 4.81
CA MET A 37 -5.10 -11.13 5.25
C MET A 37 -5.54 -9.80 5.90
N ILE A 38 -6.79 -9.35 5.71
CA ILE A 38 -7.32 -8.13 6.32
C ILE A 38 -8.08 -8.50 7.61
N PRO A 39 -7.60 -8.13 8.81
CA PRO A 39 -8.12 -8.72 10.04
C PRO A 39 -9.48 -8.18 10.50
N TRP A 40 -9.81 -6.96 10.09
CA TRP A 40 -10.93 -6.17 10.63
C TRP A 40 -12.21 -6.28 9.79
N VAL A 41 -12.11 -6.71 8.53
CA VAL A 41 -13.19 -6.59 7.53
C VAL A 41 -13.43 -7.94 6.88
N LYS A 42 -14.69 -8.33 6.71
CA LYS A 42 -15.10 -9.62 6.12
C LYS A 42 -16.11 -9.41 4.99
N GLY A 43 -16.18 -10.37 4.07
CA GLY A 43 -17.17 -10.41 3.00
C GLY A 43 -16.98 -9.33 1.93
N GLU A 44 -18.08 -8.85 1.37
CA GLU A 44 -18.10 -7.85 0.29
C GLU A 44 -17.53 -6.50 0.71
N THR A 45 -17.65 -6.14 1.99
CA THR A 45 -17.10 -4.89 2.54
C THR A 45 -15.60 -4.77 2.32
N VAL A 46 -14.87 -5.89 2.28
CA VAL A 46 -13.42 -5.89 2.04
C VAL A 46 -13.08 -5.28 0.68
N LEU A 47 -13.88 -5.55 -0.35
CA LEU A 47 -13.62 -5.03 -1.70
C LEU A 47 -13.77 -3.52 -1.75
N TYR A 48 -14.80 -2.97 -1.11
CA TYR A 48 -15.00 -1.52 -1.03
C TYR A 48 -13.88 -0.84 -0.24
N VAL A 49 -13.44 -1.45 0.87
CA VAL A 49 -12.29 -0.94 1.64
C VAL A 49 -11.01 -0.98 0.81
N LEU A 50 -10.77 -2.06 0.06
CA LEU A 50 -9.60 -2.20 -0.81
C LEU A 50 -9.63 -1.18 -1.95
N LEU A 51 -10.80 -0.94 -2.53
CA LEU A 51 -11.01 0.06 -3.57
C LEU A 51 -10.75 1.48 -3.04
N LEU A 52 -11.34 1.83 -1.89
CA LEU A 52 -11.12 3.12 -1.24
C LEU A 52 -9.67 3.32 -0.84
N ALA A 53 -9.01 2.29 -0.29
CA ALA A 53 -7.59 2.33 0.02
C ALA A 53 -6.75 2.55 -1.24
N GLY A 54 -7.06 1.85 -2.33
CA GLY A 54 -6.37 1.99 -3.60
C GLY A 54 -6.47 3.41 -4.17
N LEU A 55 -7.68 3.97 -4.18
CA LEU A 55 -7.94 5.35 -4.60
C LEU A 55 -7.23 6.36 -3.67
N ALA A 56 -7.27 6.13 -2.35
CA ALA A 56 -6.58 6.99 -1.39
C ALA A 56 -5.07 7.01 -1.63
N GLY A 57 -4.45 5.87 -1.96
CA GLY A 57 -3.04 5.78 -2.31
C GLY A 57 -2.66 6.55 -3.58
N ALA A 58 -3.52 6.49 -4.60
CA ALA A 58 -3.33 7.25 -5.83
C ALA A 58 -3.48 8.75 -5.59
N VAL A 59 -4.54 9.16 -4.87
CA VAL A 59 -4.78 10.55 -4.49
C VAL A 59 -3.65 11.10 -3.62
N ALA A 60 -3.16 10.32 -2.66
CA ALA A 60 -2.02 10.70 -1.81
C ALA A 60 -0.76 10.95 -2.63
N ALA A 61 -0.47 10.11 -3.63
CA ALA A 61 0.66 10.31 -4.53
C ALA A 61 0.53 11.61 -5.34
N VAL A 62 -0.64 11.86 -5.94
CA VAL A 62 -0.91 13.06 -6.75
C VAL A 62 -0.84 14.33 -5.91
N LEU A 63 -1.46 14.33 -4.73
CA LEU A 63 -1.41 15.47 -3.81
C LEU A 63 0.02 15.77 -3.36
N ALA A 64 0.78 14.73 -3.02
CA ALA A 64 2.15 14.91 -2.55
C ALA A 64 3.10 15.37 -3.67
N LEU A 65 2.84 14.98 -4.93
CA LEU A 65 3.50 15.56 -6.12
C LEU A 65 3.17 17.05 -6.30
N ALA A 66 1.93 17.45 -6.03
CA ALA A 66 1.52 18.86 -5.99
C ALA A 66 2.04 19.61 -4.74
N GLY A 67 2.84 18.96 -3.89
CA GLY A 67 3.39 19.55 -2.66
C GLY A 67 2.38 19.72 -1.53
N ARG A 68 1.16 19.20 -1.69
CA ARG A 68 0.06 19.30 -0.73
C ARG A 68 -0.14 17.98 0.02
N TRP A 69 -0.65 18.06 1.25
CA TRP A 69 -1.12 16.88 2.00
C TRP A 69 -0.11 15.72 2.10
N LYS A 70 1.18 16.06 2.20
CA LYS A 70 2.28 15.13 2.52
C LYS A 70 1.96 14.13 3.66
N PRO A 71 1.25 14.49 4.75
CA PRO A 71 0.96 13.51 5.80
C PRO A 71 0.05 12.38 5.32
N LEU A 72 -0.78 12.59 4.29
CA LEU A 72 -1.63 11.54 3.73
C LEU A 72 -0.79 10.44 3.07
N LEU A 73 0.28 10.82 2.38
CA LEU A 73 1.22 9.86 1.79
C LEU A 73 1.95 9.04 2.87
N VAL A 74 2.36 9.71 3.95
CA VAL A 74 2.97 9.03 5.11
C VAL A 74 2.00 8.03 5.71
N ALA A 75 0.76 8.46 5.98
CA ALA A 75 -0.28 7.59 6.53
C ALA A 75 -0.55 6.39 5.63
N PHE A 76 -0.69 6.61 4.31
CA PHE A 76 -0.95 5.55 3.35
C PHE A 76 0.20 4.54 3.25
N THR A 77 1.45 5.01 3.13
CA THR A 77 2.63 4.14 3.04
C THR A 77 2.87 3.37 4.33
N PHE A 78 2.64 4.00 5.48
CA PHE A 78 2.68 3.34 6.78
C PHE A 78 1.61 2.26 6.92
N LEU A 79 0.35 2.59 6.62
CA LEU A 79 -0.76 1.62 6.67
C LEU A 79 -0.52 0.45 5.72
N SER A 80 -0.02 0.72 4.51
CA SER A 80 0.33 -0.33 3.54
C SER A 80 1.41 -1.26 4.09
N PHE A 81 2.48 -0.71 4.66
CA PHE A 81 3.52 -1.50 5.29
C PHE A 81 2.99 -2.32 6.48
N ALA A 82 2.24 -1.68 7.38
CA ALA A 82 1.67 -2.31 8.56
C ALA A 82 0.72 -3.45 8.19
N LEU A 83 -0.15 -3.25 7.19
CA LEU A 83 -1.08 -4.27 6.71
C LEU A 83 -0.35 -5.42 5.99
N LEU A 84 0.70 -5.14 5.23
CA LEU A 84 1.50 -6.20 4.61
C LEU A 84 2.21 -7.05 5.67
N VAL A 85 2.85 -6.40 6.65
CA VAL A 85 3.53 -7.13 7.73
C VAL A 85 2.53 -7.90 8.57
N TYR A 86 1.47 -7.24 9.01
CA TYR A 86 0.46 -7.87 9.85
C TYR A 86 -0.28 -8.99 9.11
N GLY A 87 -0.80 -8.70 7.92
CA GLY A 87 -1.66 -9.61 7.16
C GLY A 87 -0.95 -10.88 6.69
N PHE A 88 0.35 -10.79 6.39
CA PHE A 88 1.10 -11.92 5.84
C PHE A 88 2.05 -12.61 6.83
N PHE A 89 2.63 -11.88 7.80
CA PHE A 89 3.63 -12.45 8.72
C PHE A 89 3.11 -12.65 10.15
N VAL A 90 2.23 -11.77 10.63
CA VAL A 90 1.72 -11.82 12.01
C VAL A 90 0.40 -12.59 12.09
N SER A 91 -0.44 -12.49 11.06
CA SER A 91 -1.75 -13.12 11.03
C SER A 91 -1.62 -14.65 11.09
N PRO A 92 -2.26 -15.32 12.07
CA PRO A 92 -2.23 -16.78 12.16
C PRO A 92 -3.08 -17.47 11.07
N VAL A 93 -3.89 -16.69 10.35
CA VAL A 93 -4.84 -17.18 9.33
C VAL A 93 -4.17 -17.36 7.97
N TYR A 94 -3.19 -16.51 7.63
CA TYR A 94 -2.51 -16.57 6.35
C TYR A 94 -1.36 -17.58 6.39
N ARG A 95 -1.34 -18.51 5.45
CA ARG A 95 -0.23 -19.46 5.26
C ARG A 95 0.34 -19.31 3.87
N PHE A 96 1.66 -19.23 3.78
CA PHE A 96 2.35 -19.26 2.50
C PHE A 96 2.29 -20.66 1.91
N TYR A 97 1.89 -20.76 0.64
CA TYR A 97 1.80 -22.04 -0.07
C TYR A 97 3.14 -22.47 -0.68
N GLY A 98 4.13 -21.57 -0.72
CA GLY A 98 5.47 -21.86 -1.23
C GLY A 98 6.49 -20.77 -0.92
N PRO A 99 7.80 -21.09 -1.03
CA PRO A 99 8.89 -20.17 -0.71
C PRO A 99 8.92 -18.94 -1.62
N ASP A 100 8.55 -19.08 -2.90
CA ASP A 100 8.54 -17.96 -3.84
C ASP A 100 7.49 -16.90 -3.50
N GLN A 101 6.35 -17.33 -2.98
CA GLN A 101 5.29 -16.43 -2.53
C GLN A 101 5.74 -15.65 -1.29
N ALA A 102 6.36 -16.33 -0.31
CA ALA A 102 6.91 -15.69 0.88
C ALA A 102 7.99 -14.67 0.52
N LYS A 103 8.90 -15.01 -0.40
CA LYS A 103 9.95 -14.11 -0.90
C LYS A 103 9.37 -12.88 -1.60
N SER A 104 8.35 -13.06 -2.44
CA SER A 104 7.69 -11.95 -3.15
C SER A 104 7.01 -10.98 -2.19
N VAL A 105 6.29 -11.50 -1.19
CA VAL A 105 5.64 -10.68 -0.16
C VAL A 105 6.68 -9.98 0.72
N ALA A 106 7.78 -10.66 1.08
CA ALA A 106 8.87 -10.04 1.83
C ALA A 106 9.48 -8.84 1.06
N TRP A 107 9.74 -9.00 -0.23
CA TRP A 107 10.21 -7.89 -1.07
C TRP A 107 9.20 -6.76 -1.17
N LEU A 108 7.91 -7.07 -1.25
CA LEU A 108 6.84 -6.07 -1.24
C LEU A 108 6.76 -5.31 0.08
N SER A 109 6.94 -6.00 1.22
CA SER A 109 7.02 -5.37 2.54
C SER A 109 8.24 -4.46 2.68
N VAL A 110 9.40 -4.88 2.16
CA VAL A 110 10.61 -4.05 2.12
C VAL A 110 10.41 -2.83 1.21
N ALA A 111 9.75 -3.00 0.07
CA ALA A 111 9.37 -1.90 -0.81
C ALA A 111 8.44 -0.90 -0.11
N ALA A 112 7.43 -1.39 0.61
CA ALA A 112 6.53 -0.55 1.40
C ALA A 112 7.27 0.20 2.51
N LEU A 113 8.21 -0.45 3.20
CA LEU A 113 9.08 0.21 4.18
C LEU A 113 9.92 1.31 3.55
N GLY A 114 10.51 1.05 2.38
CA GLY A 114 11.27 2.05 1.62
C GLY A 114 10.42 3.26 1.22
N ALA A 115 9.17 3.03 0.83
CA ALA A 115 8.22 4.09 0.51
C ALA A 115 7.79 4.88 1.77
N PHE A 116 7.63 4.21 2.91
CA PHE A 116 7.36 4.89 4.17
C PHE A 116 8.54 5.78 4.58
N VAL A 117 9.77 5.25 4.57
CA VAL A 117 10.97 6.04 4.88
C VAL A 117 11.13 7.21 3.91
N GLY A 118 10.92 6.99 2.62
CA GLY A 118 11.02 8.04 1.62
C GLY A 118 9.92 9.11 1.73
N SER A 119 8.73 8.75 2.25
CA SER A 119 7.67 9.71 2.56
C SER A 119 8.07 10.62 3.72
N LEU A 120 8.69 10.08 4.77
CA LEU A 120 9.21 10.87 5.91
C LEU A 120 10.33 11.82 5.48
N MET A 121 11.15 11.42 4.51
CA MET A 121 12.20 12.28 3.96
C MET A 121 11.65 13.56 3.30
N GLN A 122 10.35 13.70 3.04
CA GLN A 122 9.74 14.93 2.51
C GLN A 122 9.69 16.08 3.51
N TYR A 123 9.86 15.77 4.80
CA TYR A 123 9.88 16.74 5.90
C TYR A 123 11.28 17.24 6.25
N TYR A 124 12.33 16.50 5.86
CA TYR A 124 13.69 16.98 6.00
C TYR A 124 13.92 18.15 5.03
N PRO A 125 14.35 19.33 5.51
CA PRO A 125 14.81 20.37 4.62
C PRO A 125 15.91 19.77 3.76
N ALA A 126 15.82 19.92 2.43
CA ALA A 126 16.99 19.66 1.60
C ALA A 126 18.09 20.57 2.18
N ALA A 127 19.14 19.96 2.73
CA ALA A 127 20.26 20.69 3.31
C ALA A 127 20.62 21.80 2.33
N ARG A 128 20.40 23.05 2.77
CA ARG A 128 20.58 24.27 1.99
C ARG A 128 22.02 24.20 1.47
N ARG A 129 22.21 23.77 0.23
CA ARG A 129 23.50 23.89 -0.44
C ARG A 129 23.69 25.40 -0.58
N ARG A 130 24.58 25.90 0.27
CA ARG A 130 25.10 27.27 0.27
C ARG A 130 25.60 27.62 -1.12
#